data_AF-A0A9C7Z5F1-F1
#
_entry.id   AF-A0A9C7Z5F1-F1
#
_cell.length_a   1.000
_cell.length_b   1.000
_cell.length_c   1.000
_cell.angle_alpha   90.00
_cell.angle_beta   90.00
_cell.angle_gamma   90.00
#
_symmetry.space_group_name_H-M   'P 1'
#
loop_
_entity.id
_entity.type
_entity.pdbx_description
1 polymer ?
#
loop_
_entity_poly.entity_id
_entity_poly.type
_entity_poly.pdbx_seq_one_letter_code
_entity_poly.pdbx_strand_id
1 'polypeptide(L)'
;MVYRNMGHGQIKSSVDGKMRNNCPSQEPRLLDQVRNAIRRKHYSIRTEQTYIDWIKRYIFFHNKQHPKEMGEREISDFLTYLAVKRKVSSSTQNQALCALVFLYKQVLKIELAEFDLTRAKKPAKLPVVYTREEVRSILIQLEGVNWIMGQLLYGAGLRLMECMRLRVKDVDFGYKQITVRDGKGSKDRMTMLPEIIIEPLRRNLERVKKNPRK
;
A
#
# COMPACT_ATOMS: atom_id res chain seq x y z
N MET A 1 23.93 72.94 -7.13
CA MET A 1 24.92 73.71 -6.34
C MET A 1 25.32 72.84 -5.15
N VAL A 2 26.35 71.97 -5.29
CA VAL A 2 27.69 72.00 -4.63
C VAL A 2 27.62 72.05 -3.09
N TYR A 3 28.07 71.09 -2.28
CA TYR A 3 29.46 70.67 -1.95
C TYR A 3 29.39 69.46 -0.95
N ARG A 4 30.17 68.36 -1.07
CA ARG A 4 31.55 68.09 -0.54
C ARG A 4 31.50 67.19 0.74
N ASN A 5 31.92 65.92 0.73
CA ASN A 5 33.27 65.28 0.73
C ASN A 5 33.86 65.00 2.14
N MET A 6 34.53 63.83 2.25
CA MET A 6 35.48 63.34 3.29
C MET A 6 34.88 62.62 4.52
N GLY A 7 35.39 61.48 5.01
CA GLY A 7 36.71 60.87 4.79
C GLY A 7 36.82 59.40 5.19
N HIS A 8 37.99 58.85 4.87
CA HIS A 8 38.45 57.48 5.05
C HIS A 8 38.63 57.05 6.52
N GLY A 9 38.47 55.74 6.76
CA GLY A 9 38.98 55.06 7.96
C GLY A 9 38.99 53.55 7.77
N GLN A 10 40.15 52.97 7.47
CA GLN A 10 40.42 51.53 7.55
C GLN A 10 40.52 51.09 9.01
N ILE A 11 39.86 50.00 9.40
CA ILE A 11 40.28 49.14 10.51
C ILE A 11 40.10 47.67 10.09
N LYS A 12 41.21 46.92 10.14
CA LYS A 12 41.31 45.46 9.97
C LYS A 12 40.75 44.75 11.21
N SER A 13 40.08 43.61 11.04
CA SER A 13 40.39 42.41 11.85
C SER A 13 39.55 41.20 11.41
N SER A 14 40.31 40.17 11.04
CA SER A 14 39.96 38.75 10.94
C SER A 14 38.95 38.28 12.00
N VAL A 15 37.92 37.53 11.57
CA VAL A 15 37.36 36.44 12.37
C VAL A 15 37.07 35.27 11.44
N ASP A 16 37.86 34.22 11.62
CA ASP A 16 37.64 32.88 11.14
C ASP A 16 36.22 32.39 11.44
N GLY A 17 35.50 32.00 10.39
CA GLY A 17 34.14 31.48 10.47
C GLY A 17 33.92 30.31 9.52
N LYS A 18 34.73 29.26 9.68
CA LYS A 18 34.54 27.87 9.21
C LYS A 18 33.44 27.70 8.15
N MET A 19 33.85 27.62 6.88
CA MET A 19 33.09 26.94 5.84
C MET A 19 32.73 25.54 6.33
N ARG A 20 31.44 25.30 6.58
CA ARG A 20 30.91 23.95 6.81
C ARG A 20 30.86 23.23 5.46
N ASN A 21 31.97 22.58 5.11
CA ASN A 21 31.99 21.57 4.07
C ASN A 21 31.27 20.29 4.54
N ASN A 22 30.59 19.68 3.57
CA ASN A 22 30.15 18.28 3.50
C ASN A 22 29.02 17.80 4.43
N CYS A 23 27.81 17.77 3.88
CA CYS A 23 26.98 16.58 4.02
C CYS A 23 27.07 15.83 2.68
N PRO A 24 27.54 14.57 2.62
CA PRO A 24 27.53 13.83 1.37
C PRO A 24 26.05 13.64 1.00
N SER A 25 25.61 14.31 -0.07
CA SER A 25 24.38 13.99 -0.75
C SER A 25 24.55 12.59 -1.34
N GLN A 26 24.46 11.56 -0.50
CA GLN A 26 24.41 10.18 -0.96
C GLN A 26 23.20 10.09 -1.87
N GLU A 27 23.44 9.81 -3.15
CA GLU A 27 22.36 9.53 -4.08
C GLU A 27 21.44 8.50 -3.42
N PRO A 28 20.12 8.76 -3.35
CA PRO A 28 19.21 7.88 -2.65
C PRO A 28 19.33 6.48 -3.27
N ARG A 29 19.49 5.46 -2.42
CA ARG A 29 19.61 4.06 -2.87
C ARG A 29 18.41 3.72 -3.75
N LEU A 30 18.57 2.83 -4.72
CA LEU A 30 17.51 2.47 -5.67
C LEU A 30 16.18 2.13 -4.97
N LEU A 31 16.24 1.34 -3.88
CA LEU A 31 15.03 0.97 -3.13
C LEU A 31 14.37 2.16 -2.42
N ASP A 32 15.14 3.17 -2.01
CA ASP A 32 14.60 4.40 -1.41
C ASP A 32 13.97 5.29 -2.48
N GLN A 33 14.54 5.33 -3.69
CA GLN A 33 13.90 5.98 -4.84
C GLN A 33 12.55 5.32 -5.19
N VAL A 34 12.48 3.99 -5.16
CA VAL A 34 11.23 3.23 -5.37
C VAL A 34 10.20 3.60 -4.29
N ARG A 35 10.58 3.58 -3.00
CA ARG A 35 9.69 3.99 -1.90
C ARG A 35 9.15 5.40 -2.10
N ASN A 36 10.04 6.35 -2.40
CA ASN A 36 9.67 7.74 -2.62
C ASN A 36 8.74 7.90 -3.83
N ALA A 37 8.96 7.15 -4.91
CA ALA A 37 8.06 7.16 -6.06
C ALA A 37 6.67 6.58 -5.74
N ILE A 38 6.61 5.47 -4.99
CA ILE A 38 5.35 4.83 -4.59
C ILE A 38 4.55 5.75 -3.66
N ARG A 39 5.22 6.36 -2.67
CA ARG A 39 4.59 7.29 -1.72
C ARG A 39 4.10 8.57 -2.38
N ARG A 40 4.88 9.16 -3.30
CA ARG A 40 4.46 10.33 -4.10
C ARG A 40 3.21 10.07 -4.93
N LYS A 41 2.99 8.83 -5.37
CA LYS A 41 1.79 8.42 -6.10
C LYS A 41 0.65 7.95 -5.18
N HIS A 42 0.80 8.10 -3.86
CA HIS A 42 -0.20 7.71 -2.87
C HIS A 42 -0.64 6.23 -2.97
N TYR A 43 0.26 5.35 -3.41
CA TYR A 43 -0.02 3.91 -3.37
C TYR A 43 -0.01 3.38 -1.94
N SER A 44 -0.70 2.26 -1.73
CA SER A 44 -0.77 1.63 -0.41
C SER A 44 0.59 1.12 0.06
N ILE A 45 0.82 1.12 1.37
CA ILE A 45 2.03 0.53 1.98
C ILE A 45 2.20 -0.95 1.63
N ARG A 46 1.09 -1.67 1.37
CA ARG A 46 1.12 -3.08 0.95
C ARG A 46 1.66 -3.23 -0.48
N THR A 47 1.35 -2.26 -1.35
CA THR A 47 1.93 -2.14 -2.68
C THR A 47 3.42 -1.85 -2.59
N GLU A 48 3.84 -0.94 -1.69
CA GLU A 48 5.26 -0.64 -1.42
C GLU A 48 6.05 -1.91 -1.08
N GLN A 49 5.57 -2.67 -0.08
CA GLN A 49 6.21 -3.92 0.35
C GLN A 49 6.28 -4.94 -0.79
N THR A 50 5.17 -5.16 -1.49
CA THR A 50 5.08 -6.14 -2.58
C THR A 50 6.04 -5.78 -3.72
N TYR A 51 6.11 -4.50 -4.11
CA TYR A 51 6.95 -4.07 -5.21
C TYR A 51 8.44 -4.18 -4.84
N ILE A 52 8.81 -3.75 -3.63
CA ILE A 52 10.18 -3.87 -3.14
C ILE A 52 10.63 -5.33 -3.13
N ASP A 53 9.77 -6.24 -2.65
CA ASP A 53 10.11 -7.66 -2.59
C ASP A 53 10.30 -8.26 -3.99
N TRP A 54 9.48 -7.90 -4.97
CA TRP A 54 9.68 -8.33 -6.35
C TRP A 54 10.93 -7.75 -6.98
N ILE A 55 11.21 -6.47 -6.77
CA ILE A 55 12.42 -5.81 -7.28
C ILE A 55 13.67 -6.45 -6.68
N LYS A 56 13.68 -6.74 -5.37
CA LYS A 56 14.78 -7.47 -4.73
C LYS A 56 14.99 -8.84 -5.37
N ARG A 57 13.92 -9.64 -5.53
CA ARG A 57 14.00 -10.98 -6.14
C ARG A 57 14.55 -10.93 -7.56
N TYR A 58 14.16 -9.92 -8.34
CA TYR A 58 14.67 -9.68 -9.68
C TYR A 58 16.18 -9.36 -9.68
N ILE A 59 16.61 -8.43 -8.82
CA ILE A 59 18.03 -8.07 -8.67
C ILE A 59 18.86 -9.27 -8.22
N PHE A 60 18.36 -10.08 -7.27
CA PHE A 60 19.06 -11.29 -6.83
C PHE A 60 19.12 -12.38 -7.89
N PHE A 61 18.12 -12.50 -8.75
CA PHE A 61 18.12 -13.45 -9.85
C PHE A 61 19.20 -13.12 -10.89
N HIS A 62 19.46 -11.84 -11.12
CA HIS A 62 20.52 -11.34 -12.02
C HIS A 62 21.82 -11.00 -11.29
N ASN A 63 22.16 -11.76 -10.24
CA ASN A 63 23.44 -11.64 -9.52
C ASN A 63 23.79 -10.23 -9.02
N LYS A 64 22.79 -9.46 -8.59
CA LYS A 64 22.93 -8.07 -8.11
C LYS A 64 23.36 -7.06 -9.18
N GLN A 65 23.16 -7.37 -10.46
CA GLN A 65 23.29 -6.37 -11.53
C GLN A 65 22.31 -5.21 -11.32
N HIS A 66 22.74 -4.01 -11.70
CA HIS A 66 21.92 -2.81 -11.53
C HIS A 66 20.81 -2.79 -12.58
N PRO A 67 19.52 -2.57 -12.23
CA PRO A 67 18.42 -2.54 -13.20
C PRO A 67 18.49 -1.49 -14.32
N LYS A 68 19.48 -0.61 -14.31
CA LYS A 68 19.77 0.32 -15.42
C LYS A 68 20.54 -0.37 -16.56
N GLU A 69 21.29 -1.42 -16.23
CA GLU A 69 22.09 -2.21 -17.17
C GLU A 69 21.29 -3.39 -17.75
N MET A 70 20.06 -3.57 -17.25
CA MET A 70 19.15 -4.65 -17.62
C MET A 70 17.94 -4.07 -18.35
N GLY A 71 17.37 -4.82 -19.27
CA GLY A 71 16.21 -4.42 -20.04
C GLY A 71 15.16 -5.53 -20.15
N GLU A 72 14.53 -5.58 -21.30
CA GLU A 72 13.36 -6.42 -21.58
C GLU A 72 13.67 -7.90 -21.53
N ARG A 73 14.86 -8.27 -22.01
CA ARG A 73 15.35 -9.64 -22.00
C ARG A 73 15.43 -10.18 -20.57
N GLU A 74 16.05 -9.43 -19.68
CA GLU A 74 16.22 -9.81 -18.27
C GLU A 74 14.88 -9.87 -17.54
N ILE A 75 13.93 -9.00 -17.89
CA ILE A 75 12.56 -9.06 -17.38
C ILE A 75 11.88 -10.36 -17.85
N SER A 76 11.97 -10.68 -19.14
CA SER A 76 11.39 -11.89 -19.73
C SER A 76 11.98 -13.17 -19.11
N ASP A 77 13.30 -13.23 -18.95
CA ASP A 77 14.01 -14.35 -18.34
C ASP A 77 13.57 -14.57 -16.90
N PHE A 78 13.44 -13.49 -16.11
CA PHE A 78 12.96 -13.58 -14.74
C PHE A 78 11.50 -14.06 -14.66
N LEU A 79 10.62 -13.52 -15.50
CA LEU A 79 9.21 -13.94 -15.52
C LEU A 79 9.05 -15.38 -15.99
N THR A 80 9.88 -15.83 -16.93
CA THR A 80 9.94 -17.22 -17.38
C THR A 80 10.45 -18.14 -16.28
N TYR A 81 11.48 -17.75 -15.54
CA TYR A 81 11.94 -18.46 -14.35
C TYR A 81 10.81 -18.60 -13.31
N LEU A 82 10.04 -17.54 -13.07
CA LEU A 82 8.90 -17.59 -12.15
C LEU A 82 7.82 -18.58 -12.63
N ALA A 83 7.49 -18.57 -13.91
CA ALA A 83 6.48 -19.45 -14.48
C ALA A 83 6.92 -20.92 -14.53
N VAL A 84 8.12 -21.20 -15.03
CA VAL A 84 8.59 -22.57 -15.31
C VAL A 84 9.23 -23.23 -14.10
N LYS A 85 10.18 -22.54 -13.44
CA LYS A 85 10.95 -23.12 -12.33
C LYS A 85 10.23 -22.98 -11.00
N ARG A 86 9.64 -21.81 -10.72
CA ARG A 86 8.90 -21.56 -9.47
C ARG A 86 7.43 -21.93 -9.54
N LYS A 87 6.89 -22.24 -10.73
CA LYS A 87 5.49 -22.64 -10.97
C LYS A 87 4.50 -21.69 -10.30
N VAL A 88 4.78 -20.38 -10.32
CA VAL A 88 3.92 -19.40 -9.66
C VAL A 88 2.61 -19.21 -10.44
N SER A 89 1.55 -18.82 -9.74
CA SER A 89 0.28 -18.51 -10.41
C SER A 89 0.40 -17.32 -11.36
N SER A 90 -0.45 -17.26 -12.38
CA SER A 90 -0.59 -16.12 -13.30
C SER A 90 -0.77 -14.79 -12.55
N SER A 91 -1.51 -14.80 -11.44
CA SER A 91 -1.73 -13.61 -10.61
C SER A 91 -0.48 -13.14 -9.89
N THR A 92 0.43 -14.06 -9.56
CA THR A 92 1.71 -13.79 -8.92
C THR A 92 2.71 -13.24 -9.94
N GLN A 93 2.77 -13.84 -11.13
CA GLN A 93 3.59 -13.35 -12.25
C GLN A 93 3.17 -11.93 -12.66
N ASN A 94 1.86 -11.67 -12.76
CA ASN A 94 1.36 -10.34 -13.08
C ASN A 94 1.73 -9.29 -12.02
N GLN A 95 1.80 -9.65 -10.74
CA GLN A 95 2.26 -8.74 -9.69
C GLN A 95 3.76 -8.42 -9.83
N ALA A 96 4.58 -9.43 -10.12
CA ALA A 96 6.00 -9.23 -10.41
C ALA A 96 6.19 -8.30 -11.61
N LEU A 97 5.45 -8.56 -12.69
CA LEU A 97 5.48 -7.73 -13.90
C LEU A 97 5.09 -6.27 -13.60
N CYS A 98 3.99 -6.04 -12.87
CA CYS A 98 3.58 -4.68 -12.50
C CYS A 98 4.65 -3.95 -11.67
N ALA A 99 5.35 -4.66 -10.77
CA ALA A 99 6.43 -4.09 -9.98
C ALA A 99 7.64 -3.70 -10.85
N LEU A 100 8.01 -4.54 -11.82
CA LEU A 100 9.12 -4.26 -12.74
C LEU A 100 8.79 -3.13 -13.71
N VAL A 101 7.62 -3.15 -14.34
CA VAL A 101 7.16 -2.05 -15.20
C VAL A 101 7.12 -0.73 -14.43
N PHE A 102 6.71 -0.76 -13.16
CA PHE A 102 6.76 0.41 -12.29
C PHE A 102 8.20 0.91 -12.05
N LEU A 103 9.14 0.00 -11.74
CA LEU A 103 10.55 0.34 -11.56
C LEU A 103 11.11 1.05 -12.80
N TYR A 104 10.95 0.46 -13.99
CA TYR A 104 11.49 1.00 -15.23
C TYR A 104 10.82 2.32 -15.63
N LYS A 105 9.48 2.37 -15.69
CA LYS A 105 8.75 3.57 -16.16
C LYS A 105 8.74 4.71 -15.14
N GLN A 106 8.60 4.43 -13.86
CA GLN A 106 8.37 5.48 -12.84
C GLN A 106 9.62 5.90 -12.09
N VAL A 107 10.58 4.98 -11.89
CA VAL A 107 11.80 5.26 -11.12
C VAL A 107 12.97 5.50 -12.06
N LEU A 108 13.25 4.58 -12.98
CA LEU A 108 14.41 4.67 -13.88
C LEU A 108 14.17 5.56 -15.10
N LYS A 109 12.92 5.86 -15.43
CA LYS A 109 12.52 6.65 -16.61
C LYS A 109 13.02 6.05 -17.92
N ILE A 110 13.13 4.73 -17.97
CA ILE A 110 13.48 3.97 -19.16
C ILE A 110 12.18 3.52 -19.81
N GLU A 111 12.02 3.86 -21.09
CA GLU A 111 10.93 3.33 -21.89
C GLU A 111 11.24 1.89 -22.25
N LEU A 112 10.34 1.01 -21.83
CA LEU A 112 10.30 -0.36 -22.30
C LEU A 112 9.44 -0.37 -23.57
N ALA A 113 9.95 -0.92 -24.66
CA ALA A 113 9.17 -1.21 -25.86
C ALA A 113 8.00 -2.13 -25.50
N GLU A 114 7.01 -2.21 -26.39
CA GLU A 114 5.93 -3.19 -26.26
C GLU A 114 6.47 -4.59 -26.57
N PHE A 115 7.24 -5.17 -25.65
CA PHE A 115 7.59 -6.59 -25.73
C PHE A 115 6.43 -7.43 -25.20
N ASP A 116 6.18 -8.54 -25.89
CA ASP A 116 4.99 -9.38 -25.80
C ASP A 116 4.94 -10.17 -24.48
N LEU A 117 4.78 -9.42 -23.39
CA LEU A 117 4.47 -9.93 -22.07
C LEU A 117 3.01 -10.32 -22.09
N THR A 118 2.72 -11.45 -22.75
CA THR A 118 1.40 -12.08 -22.72
C THR A 118 1.00 -12.23 -21.26
N ARG A 119 0.18 -11.29 -20.79
CA ARG A 119 -0.24 -11.22 -19.40
C ARG A 119 -0.90 -12.55 -19.09
N ALA A 120 -0.32 -13.32 -18.18
CA ALA A 120 -0.78 -14.67 -17.95
C ALA A 120 -2.28 -14.63 -17.62
N LYS A 121 -3.10 -15.21 -18.52
CA LYS A 121 -4.56 -15.19 -18.40
C LYS A 121 -4.89 -15.95 -17.13
N LYS A 122 -5.52 -15.25 -16.18
CA LYS A 122 -6.01 -15.88 -14.97
C LYS A 122 -7.28 -16.64 -15.37
N PRO A 123 -7.38 -17.97 -15.15
CA PRO A 123 -8.64 -18.65 -15.34
C PRO A 123 -9.67 -18.01 -14.40
N ALA A 124 -10.83 -17.64 -14.94
CA ALA A 124 -11.92 -17.09 -14.15
C ALA A 124 -12.42 -18.19 -13.22
N LYS A 125 -12.03 -18.14 -11.95
CA LYS A 125 -12.60 -19.02 -10.93
C LYS A 125 -14.00 -18.51 -10.64
N LEU A 126 -14.99 -19.38 -10.80
CA LEU A 126 -16.33 -19.09 -10.30
C LEU A 126 -16.23 -18.85 -8.78
N PRO A 127 -16.90 -17.81 -8.24
CA PRO A 127 -16.95 -17.61 -6.81
C PRO A 127 -17.68 -18.81 -6.18
N VAL A 128 -16.98 -19.55 -5.32
CA VAL A 128 -17.60 -20.56 -4.47
C VAL A 128 -18.30 -19.80 -3.35
N VAL A 129 -19.62 -19.90 -3.29
CA VAL A 129 -20.45 -19.26 -2.28
C VAL A 129 -20.95 -20.32 -1.31
N TYR A 130 -20.99 -19.98 -0.02
CA TYR A 130 -21.55 -20.85 1.00
C TYR A 130 -23.08 -20.81 0.97
N THR A 131 -23.73 -21.92 1.31
CA THR A 131 -25.16 -21.95 1.58
C THR A 131 -25.48 -21.24 2.90
N ARG A 132 -26.76 -20.94 3.13
CA ARG A 132 -27.20 -20.30 4.38
C ARG A 132 -26.92 -21.20 5.59
N GLU A 133 -27.04 -22.51 5.41
CA GLU A 133 -26.82 -23.53 6.43
C GLU A 133 -25.33 -23.64 6.80
N GLU A 134 -24.44 -23.61 5.80
CA GLU A 134 -22.99 -23.61 6.02
C GLU A 134 -22.54 -22.35 6.77
N VAL A 135 -23.01 -21.18 6.35
CA VAL A 135 -22.72 -19.91 7.04
C VAL A 135 -23.22 -19.96 8.48
N ARG A 136 -24.44 -20.47 8.70
CA ARG A 136 -24.99 -20.61 10.05
C ARG A 136 -24.13 -21.52 10.92
N SER A 137 -23.67 -22.64 10.37
CA SER A 137 -22.83 -23.61 11.07
C SER A 137 -21.49 -23.00 11.48
N ILE A 138 -20.90 -22.17 10.62
CA ILE A 138 -19.68 -21.42 10.92
C ILE A 138 -19.93 -20.36 12.01
N LEU A 139 -20.99 -19.55 11.87
CA LEU A 139 -21.29 -18.46 12.80
C LEU A 139 -21.58 -18.95 14.22
N ILE A 140 -22.18 -20.12 14.39
CA ILE A 140 -22.47 -20.70 15.72
C ILE A 140 -21.18 -21.03 16.49
N GLN A 141 -20.09 -21.32 15.81
CA GLN A 141 -18.79 -21.61 16.44
C GLN A 141 -17.99 -20.36 16.81
N LEU A 142 -18.46 -19.17 16.41
CA LEU A 142 -17.80 -17.91 16.75
C LEU A 142 -18.39 -17.33 18.03
N GLU A 143 -17.53 -16.73 18.85
CA GLU A 143 -17.93 -16.07 20.09
C GLU A 143 -17.40 -14.62 20.18
N GLY A 144 -18.06 -13.82 21.01
CA GLY A 144 -17.64 -12.46 21.35
C GLY A 144 -17.45 -11.55 20.13
N VAL A 145 -16.28 -10.91 20.04
CA VAL A 145 -15.98 -9.95 18.96
C VAL A 145 -15.88 -10.64 17.59
N ASN A 146 -15.37 -11.87 17.54
CA ASN A 146 -15.27 -12.63 16.28
C ASN A 146 -16.64 -12.93 15.70
N TRP A 147 -17.62 -13.24 16.55
CA TRP A 147 -19.01 -13.42 16.13
C TRP A 147 -19.60 -12.14 15.54
N ILE A 148 -19.41 -10.98 16.20
CA ILE A 148 -19.85 -9.67 15.69
C ILE A 148 -19.19 -9.38 14.33
N MET A 149 -17.88 -9.64 14.21
CA MET A 149 -17.16 -9.46 12.95
C MET A 149 -17.70 -10.38 11.85
N GLY A 150 -17.94 -11.66 12.13
CA GLY A 150 -18.52 -12.61 11.18
C GLY A 150 -19.88 -12.16 10.66
N GLN A 151 -20.74 -11.67 11.56
CA GLN A 151 -22.05 -11.12 11.21
C GLN A 151 -21.96 -9.83 10.39
N LEU A 152 -20.98 -8.95 10.67
CA LEU A 152 -20.74 -7.75 9.87
C LEU A 152 -20.21 -8.07 8.46
N LEU A 153 -19.33 -9.05 8.33
CA LEU A 153 -18.80 -9.48 7.03
C LEU A 153 -19.92 -10.10 6.17
N TYR A 154 -20.73 -10.98 6.76
CA TYR A 154 -21.81 -11.67 6.05
C TYR A 154 -23.06 -10.79 5.86
N GLY A 155 -23.60 -10.24 6.95
CA GLY A 155 -24.88 -9.52 6.95
C GLY A 155 -24.80 -8.08 6.43
N ALA A 156 -23.68 -7.39 6.64
CA ALA A 156 -23.46 -6.04 6.11
C ALA A 156 -22.58 -6.01 4.85
N GLY A 157 -22.09 -7.18 4.39
CA GLY A 157 -21.25 -7.30 3.20
C GLY A 157 -19.93 -6.55 3.28
N LEU A 158 -19.40 -6.34 4.49
CA LEU A 158 -18.14 -5.63 4.69
C LEU A 158 -16.97 -6.46 4.18
N ARG A 159 -15.96 -5.81 3.61
CA ARG A 159 -14.66 -6.44 3.40
C ARG A 159 -13.93 -6.56 4.74
N LEU A 160 -13.02 -7.52 4.85
CA LEU A 160 -12.22 -7.72 6.07
C LEU A 160 -11.60 -6.41 6.60
N MET A 161 -10.93 -5.65 5.73
CA MET A 161 -10.30 -4.40 6.14
C MET A 161 -11.30 -3.27 6.42
N GLU A 162 -12.50 -3.31 5.85
CA GLU A 162 -13.58 -2.35 6.16
C GLU A 162 -14.12 -2.63 7.57
N CYS A 163 -14.37 -3.89 7.90
CA CYS A 163 -14.80 -4.33 9.23
C CYS A 163 -13.74 -3.99 10.31
N MET A 164 -12.46 -4.29 10.04
CA MET A 164 -11.36 -4.02 10.98
C MET A 164 -11.08 -2.53 11.21
N ARG A 165 -11.51 -1.64 10.31
CA ARG A 165 -11.28 -0.18 10.39
C ARG A 165 -12.55 0.59 10.72
N LEU A 166 -13.66 -0.10 10.96
CA LEU A 166 -14.94 0.52 11.26
C LEU A 166 -14.82 1.37 12.54
N ARG A 167 -15.27 2.62 12.47
CA ARG A 167 -15.25 3.54 13.61
C ARG A 167 -16.65 3.63 14.20
N VAL A 168 -16.73 3.92 15.50
CA VAL A 168 -18.01 4.07 16.21
C VAL A 168 -18.91 5.12 15.55
N LYS A 169 -18.33 6.23 15.07
CA LYS A 169 -19.04 7.31 14.38
C LYS A 169 -19.64 6.92 13.02
N ASP A 170 -19.16 5.82 12.43
CA ASP A 170 -19.62 5.35 11.13
C ASP A 170 -20.80 4.37 11.28
N VAL A 171 -21.22 4.04 12.51
CA VAL A 171 -22.37 3.18 12.81
C VAL A 171 -23.54 4.06 13.27
N ASP A 172 -24.63 4.02 12.52
CA ASP A 172 -25.88 4.67 12.87
C ASP A 172 -26.89 3.63 13.36
N PHE A 173 -27.15 3.65 14.68
CA PHE A 173 -28.12 2.75 15.31
C PHE A 173 -29.57 3.16 15.08
N GLY A 174 -29.85 4.43 14.77
CA GLY A 174 -31.20 4.92 14.52
C GLY A 174 -31.69 4.47 13.15
N TYR A 175 -30.89 4.73 12.12
CA TYR A 175 -31.20 4.31 10.74
C TYR A 175 -30.78 2.86 10.44
N LYS A 176 -30.13 2.17 11.39
CA LYS A 176 -29.60 0.80 11.23
C LYS A 176 -28.68 0.71 10.00
N GLN A 177 -27.74 1.63 9.91
CA GLN A 177 -26.84 1.77 8.76
C GLN A 177 -25.38 1.88 9.19
N ILE A 178 -24.49 1.46 8.29
CA ILE A 178 -23.05 1.59 8.43
C ILE A 178 -22.51 2.37 7.25
N THR A 179 -21.74 3.42 7.53
CA THR A 179 -21.03 4.18 6.52
C THR A 179 -19.64 3.58 6.32
N VAL A 180 -19.41 2.94 5.18
CA VAL A 180 -18.10 2.40 4.82
C VAL A 180 -17.29 3.50 4.15
N ARG A 181 -16.25 3.97 4.85
CA ARG A 181 -15.28 4.95 4.36
C ARG A 181 -14.22 4.30 3.48
N ASP A 182 -13.66 5.06 2.55
CA ASP A 182 -12.50 4.65 1.74
C ASP A 182 -12.71 3.33 0.97
N GLY A 183 -13.93 3.13 0.45
CA GLY A 183 -14.23 2.01 -0.44
C GLY A 183 -13.38 2.05 -1.72
N LYS A 184 -13.44 0.99 -2.54
CA LYS A 184 -12.68 0.92 -3.80
C LYS A 184 -12.88 2.20 -4.64
N GLY A 185 -11.78 2.90 -4.92
CA GLY A 185 -11.80 4.19 -5.63
C GLY A 185 -12.01 5.41 -4.73
N SER A 186 -11.77 5.27 -3.41
CA SER A 186 -11.97 6.32 -2.40
C SER A 186 -13.40 6.85 -2.36
N LYS A 187 -14.38 5.97 -2.63
CA LYS A 187 -15.80 6.30 -2.55
C LYS A 187 -16.41 5.72 -1.30
N ASP A 188 -17.10 6.57 -0.57
CA ASP A 188 -17.92 6.15 0.55
C ASP A 188 -19.19 5.45 0.06
N ARG A 189 -19.65 4.47 0.83
CA ARG A 189 -20.93 3.78 0.58
C ARG A 189 -21.64 3.49 1.89
N MET A 190 -22.95 3.43 1.85
CA MET A 190 -23.77 2.99 2.99
C MET A 190 -24.13 1.52 2.82
N THR A 191 -24.16 0.78 3.93
CA THR A 191 -24.66 -0.59 3.99
C THR A 191 -25.56 -0.76 5.21
N MET A 192 -26.34 -1.84 5.24
CA MET A 192 -27.25 -2.15 6.34
C MET A 192 -26.50 -2.65 7.58
N LEU A 193 -26.97 -2.28 8.76
CA LEU A 193 -26.56 -2.86 10.05
C LEU A 193 -27.51 -4.00 10.42
N PRO A 194 -27.05 -5.26 10.49
CA PRO A 194 -27.92 -6.36 10.89
C PRO A 194 -28.47 -6.16 12.31
N GLU A 195 -29.77 -6.35 12.49
CA GLU A 195 -30.42 -6.07 13.78
C GLU A 195 -29.90 -6.97 14.91
N ILE A 196 -29.57 -8.22 14.57
CA ILE A 196 -29.08 -9.23 15.52
C ILE A 196 -27.78 -8.81 16.22
N ILE A 197 -27.00 -7.91 15.62
CA ILE A 197 -25.74 -7.43 16.21
C ILE A 197 -25.88 -6.11 16.96
N ILE A 198 -27.02 -5.41 16.91
CA ILE A 198 -27.16 -4.08 17.53
C ILE A 198 -26.85 -4.13 19.03
N GLU A 199 -27.52 -5.03 19.77
CA GLU A 199 -27.32 -5.15 21.22
C GLU A 199 -25.95 -5.75 21.61
N PRO A 200 -25.45 -6.82 20.95
CA PRO A 200 -24.08 -7.26 21.13
C PRO A 200 -23.03 -6.18 20.86
N LEU A 201 -23.23 -5.35 19.83
CA LEU A 201 -22.33 -4.27 19.46
C LEU A 201 -22.36 -3.14 20.50
N ARG A 202 -23.54 -2.73 20.97
CA ARG A 202 -23.69 -1.75 22.07
C ARG A 202 -22.95 -2.19 23.32
N ARG A 203 -23.16 -3.44 23.76
CA ARG A 203 -22.44 -4.02 24.90
C ARG A 203 -20.92 -4.03 24.70
N ASN A 204 -20.46 -4.36 23.50
CA ASN A 204 -19.03 -4.32 23.18
C ASN A 204 -18.48 -2.88 23.23
N LEU A 205 -19.23 -1.89 22.72
CA LEU A 205 -18.85 -0.47 22.78
C LEU A 205 -18.78 0.04 24.22
N GLU A 206 -19.73 -0.33 25.08
CA GLU A 206 -19.69 0.01 26.51
C GLU A 206 -18.47 -0.58 27.20
N ARG A 207 -18.13 -1.85 26.90
CA ARG A 207 -16.94 -2.51 27.43
C ARG A 207 -15.65 -1.79 27.00
N VAL A 208 -15.55 -1.40 25.73
CA VAL A 208 -14.39 -0.64 25.21
C VAL A 208 -14.34 0.77 25.81
N LYS A 209 -15.48 1.42 26.03
CA LYS A 209 -15.55 2.73 26.69
C LYS A 209 -15.10 2.67 28.16
N LYS A 210 -15.43 1.58 28.86
CA LYS A 210 -15.01 1.33 30.25
C LYS A 210 -13.52 0.97 30.37
N ASN A 211 -12.93 0.41 29.31
CA ASN A 211 -11.50 0.10 29.27
C ASN A 211 -10.82 0.82 28.08
N PRO A 212 -10.69 2.16 28.14
CA PRO A 212 -10.15 2.94 27.05
C PRO A 212 -8.61 2.83 27.05
N ARG A 213 -8.06 1.64 26.79
CA ARG A 213 -6.63 1.42 26.48
C ARG A 213 -6.37 -0.04 26.09
N LYS A 214 -6.01 -0.26 24.83
CA LYS A 214 -4.59 -0.31 24.41
C LYS A 214 -4.47 0.31 23.03
#